data_AF-A0A7K2L185-F1
#
_entry.id   AF-A0A7K2L185-F1
#
_cell.length_a   1.000
_cell.length_b   1.000
_cell.length_c   1.000
_cell.angle_alpha   90.00
_cell.angle_beta   90.00
_cell.angle_gamma   90.00
#
_symmetry.space_group_name_H-M   'P 1'
#
loop_
_entity.id
_entity.type
_entity.pdbx_description
1 polymer ?
#
loop_
_entity_poly.entity_id
_entity_poly.type
_entity_poly.pdbx_seq_one_letter_code
_entity_poly.pdbx_strand_id
1 'polypeptide(L)' 'AAAVYHDDMYVDTGHSLATARAIRGLRTWVTDEFEHDGVRAGGPRVLDRLLALSRDEL' A
#
# COMPACT_ATOMS: atom_id res chain seq x y z
N ALA A 1 1.03 -5.34 -6.73
CA ALA A 1 0.22 -4.68 -5.69
C ALA A 1 1.07 -3.63 -4.98
N ALA A 2 0.47 -2.64 -4.32
CA ALA A 2 1.17 -1.62 -3.52
C ALA A 2 0.35 -1.24 -2.28
N ALA A 3 1.05 -0.99 -1.16
CA ALA A 3 0.45 -0.39 0.02
C ALA A 3 0.59 1.13 -0.07
N VAL A 4 -0.46 1.85 0.29
CA VAL A 4 -0.48 3.32 0.39
C VAL A 4 -0.97 3.65 1.80
N TYR A 5 -0.10 4.22 2.61
CA TYR A 5 -0.42 4.60 3.97
C TYR A 5 -1.06 5.99 3.95
N HIS A 6 -2.32 6.08 4.40
CA HIS A 6 -3.13 7.28 4.30
C HIS A 6 -2.52 8.44 5.09
N ASP A 7 -2.06 8.15 6.31
CA ASP A 7 -1.54 9.12 7.29
C ASP A 7 0.00 9.09 7.36
N ASP A 8 0.67 8.82 6.24
CA ASP A 8 2.13 8.85 6.15
C ASP A 8 2.67 10.27 6.32
N MET A 9 3.48 10.48 7.37
CA MET A 9 4.10 11.76 7.68
C MET A 9 5.10 12.24 6.60
N TYR A 10 5.70 11.32 5.84
CA TYR A 10 6.79 11.61 4.91
C TYR A 10 6.33 11.66 3.46
N VAL A 11 5.30 10.88 3.10
CA VAL A 11 4.83 10.79 1.72
C VAL A 11 3.34 11.02 1.64
N ASP A 12 2.94 12.15 1.05
CA ASP A 12 1.54 12.46 0.81
C ASP A 12 0.83 11.36 -0.01
N THR A 13 -0.36 10.97 0.47
CA THR A 13 -1.20 9.95 -0.16
C THR A 13 -1.56 10.29 -1.60
N GLY A 14 -1.79 11.57 -1.90
CA GLY A 14 -2.08 12.04 -3.25
C GLY A 14 -0.94 11.77 -4.23
N HIS A 15 0.31 12.01 -3.82
CA HIS A 15 1.49 11.69 -4.62
C HIS A 15 1.65 10.18 -4.87
N SER A 16 1.44 9.37 -3.82
CA SER A 16 1.46 7.90 -3.94
C SER A 16 0.41 7.40 -4.93
N LEU A 17 -0.82 7.91 -4.84
CA LEU A 17 -1.91 7.54 -5.75
C LEU A 17 -1.69 8.05 -7.19
N ALA A 18 -1.07 9.22 -7.36
CA ALA A 18 -0.70 9.72 -8.69
C ALA A 18 0.31 8.79 -9.37
N THR A 19 1.32 8.33 -8.63
CA THR A 19 2.30 7.34 -9.12
C THR A 19 1.62 6.02 -9.44
N ALA A 20 0.72 5.55 -8.56
CA ALA A 20 0.02 4.30 -8.77
C ALA A 20 -0.81 4.28 -10.06
N ARG A 21 -1.50 5.39 -10.38
CA ARG A 21 -2.27 5.54 -11.62
C ARG A 21 -1.41 5.51 -12.88
N ALA A 22 -0.14 5.88 -12.78
CA ALA A 22 0.79 5.84 -13.92
C ALA A 22 1.29 4.41 -14.23
N ILE A 23 1.12 3.45 -13.31
CA ILE A 23 1.63 2.09 -13.45
C ILE A 23 0.49 1.16 -13.88
N ARG A 24 0.53 0.71 -15.14
CA ARG A 24 -0.47 -0.21 -15.71
C ARG A 24 -0.54 -1.50 -14.88
N GLY A 25 -1.75 -1.86 -14.45
CA GLY A 25 -2.01 -3.10 -13.71
C GLY A 25 -1.66 -3.05 -12.23
N LEU A 26 -1.24 -1.89 -11.69
CA LEU A 26 -0.98 -1.78 -10.25
C LEU A 26 -2.29 -1.72 -9.46
N ARG A 27 -2.43 -2.64 -8.51
CA ARG A 27 -3.51 -2.65 -7.51
C ARG A 27 -3.01 -2.04 -6.20
N THR A 28 -3.71 -1.04 -5.68
CA THR A 28 -3.38 -0.35 -4.43
C THR A 28 -4.26 -0.83 -3.28
N TRP A 29 -3.68 -0.96 -2.10
CA TRP A 29 -4.39 -0.99 -0.84
C TRP A 29 -4.06 0.26 -0.06
N VAL A 30 -5.06 1.13 0.08
CA VAL A 30 -4.98 2.36 0.88
C VAL A 30 -5.44 2.02 2.29
N THR A 31 -4.66 2.39 3.31
CA THR A 31 -4.95 2.05 4.70
C THR A 31 -4.41 3.11 5.66
N ASP A 32 -5.16 3.35 6.75
CA ASP A 32 -4.81 4.16 7.92
C ASP A 32 -4.34 3.29 9.10
N GLU A 33 -4.22 1.97 8.92
CA GLU A 33 -3.79 1.04 9.97
C GLU A 33 -2.30 1.17 10.32
N PHE A 34 -1.53 1.82 9.44
CA PHE A 34 -0.09 1.96 9.55
C PHE A 34 0.36 3.32 9.04
N GLU A 35 1.48 3.80 9.57
CA GLU A 35 2.22 4.93 9.03
C GLU A 35 3.32 4.43 8.08
N HIS A 36 4.29 5.30 7.78
CA HIS A 36 5.43 5.02 6.91
C HIS A 36 6.20 3.74 7.26
N ASP A 37 6.20 3.35 8.53
CA ASP A 37 6.90 2.17 9.02
C ASP A 37 6.04 0.89 8.97
N GLY A 38 4.94 0.86 8.21
CA GLY A 38 4.00 -0.26 8.19
C GLY A 38 4.61 -1.64 7.91
N VAL A 39 5.67 -1.74 7.12
CA VAL A 39 6.39 -3.02 6.91
C VAL A 39 7.11 -3.47 8.18
N ARG A 40 7.64 -2.54 8.98
CA ARG A 40 8.30 -2.84 10.25
C ARG A 40 7.28 -3.09 11.37
N ALA A 41 6.20 -2.31 11.41
CA ALA A 41 5.15 -2.42 12.41
C ALA A 41 4.24 -3.66 12.22
N GLY A 42 3.94 -4.01 10.97
CA GLY A 42 2.96 -5.03 10.61
C GLY A 42 3.40 -6.00 9.51
N GLY A 43 4.71 -6.20 9.34
CA GLY A 43 5.33 -6.93 8.21
C GLY A 43 4.55 -8.11 7.65
N PRO A 44 4.20 -9.14 8.44
CA PRO A 44 3.41 -10.27 7.95
C PRO A 44 2.05 -9.86 7.38
N ARG A 45 1.29 -8.99 8.07
CA ARG A 45 -0.02 -8.50 7.60
C ARG A 45 0.11 -7.71 6.30
N VAL A 46 1.10 -6.84 6.20
CA VAL A 46 1.35 -6.04 4.98
C VAL A 46 1.73 -6.96 3.82
N LEU A 47 2.64 -7.90 4.05
CA LEU A 47 3.08 -8.83 3.01
C LEU A 47 1.94 -9.74 2.53
N ASP A 48 1.21 -10.36 3.45
CA ASP A 48 0.09 -11.26 3.13
C ASP A 48 -0.98 -10.54 2.31
N ARG A 49 -1.33 -9.31 2.70
CA ARG A 49 -2.28 -8.47 1.98
C ARG A 49 -1.80 -8.16 0.56
N LEU A 50 -0.52 -7.81 0.39
CA LEU A 50 0.05 -7.51 -0.92
C LEU A 50 0.13 -8.75 -1.82
N LEU A 51 0.42 -9.93 -1.25
CA LEU A 51 0.43 -11.20 -1.99
C LEU A 51 -0.98 -11.58 -2.45
N ALA A 52 -1.97 -11.52 -1.56
CA ALA A 52 -3.36 -11.82 -1.90
C ALA A 52 -3.89 -10.85 -2.96
N LEU A 53 -3.59 -9.55 -2.83
CA LEU A 53 -3.88 -8.57 -3.88
C LEU A 53 -3.18 -8.93 -5.18
N SER A 54 -1.93 -9.37 -5.17
CA SER A 54 -1.19 -9.72 -6.39
C SER A 54 -1.70 -10.99 -7.06
N ARG A 55 -2.39 -11.87 -6.33
CA ARG A 55 -2.94 -13.14 -6.81
C ARG A 55 -4.41 -13.07 -7.20
N ASP A 56 -5.05 -11.91 -7.03
CA ASP A 56 -6.50 -11.75 -7.22
C ASP A 56 -7.32 -12.64 -6.27
N GLU A 57 -6.85 -12.76 -5.02
CA GLU A 57 -7.44 -13.59 -3.95
C GLU A 57 -8.24 -12.74 -2.94
N LEU A 58 -8.52 -11.47 -3.27
CA LEU A 58 -9.29 -10.51 -2.46
C LEU A 58 -10.39 -9.86 -3.28
#